data_AF-U3A2W5-F1
#
_entry.id   AF-U3A2W5-F1
#
_cell.length_a   1.000
_cell.length_b   1.000
_cell.length_c   1.000
_cell.angle_alpha   90.00
_cell.angle_beta   90.00
_cell.angle_gamma   90.00
#
_symmetry.space_group_name_H-M   'P 1'
#
loop_
_entity.id
_entity.type
_entity.pdbx_description
1 polymer ?
#
loop_
_entity_poly.entity_id
_entity_poly.type
_entity_poly.pdbx_seq_one_letter_code
_entity_poly.pdbx_strand_id
1 'polypeptide(L)'
;MSYRDTSLWNDLNELRCLEAFKKLESEGFPRGKQSEYAREISLKSGLEVGNISAKICNYKSVAGINNESHASVNTRDIYDKYKSYSISEIHELVKSLE
;
A
#
# COMPACT_ATOMS: atom_id res chain seq x y z
N MET A 1 -11.71 7.93 6.75
CA MET A 1 -10.26 8.16 6.62
C MET A 1 -10.01 9.65 6.51
N SER A 2 -8.95 10.16 7.14
CA SER A 2 -8.58 11.59 7.10
C SER A 2 -7.10 11.72 6.78
N TYR A 3 -6.78 12.53 5.78
CA TYR A 3 -5.40 12.81 5.36
C TYR A 3 -5.08 14.28 5.64
N ARG A 4 -3.80 14.61 5.75
CA ARG A 4 -3.38 16.01 5.84
C ARG A 4 -3.56 16.67 4.48
N ASP A 5 -4.18 17.84 4.42
CA ASP A 5 -4.43 18.56 3.16
C ASP A 5 -3.16 18.89 2.36
N THR A 6 -2.03 19.04 3.06
CA THR A 6 -0.72 19.31 2.45
C THR A 6 0.00 18.04 1.98
N SER A 7 -0.60 16.87 2.17
CA SER A 7 0.00 15.58 1.83
C SER A 7 -0.60 15.01 0.55
N LEU A 8 0.25 14.35 -0.25
CA LEU A 8 -0.20 13.58 -1.41
C LEU A 8 -0.78 12.20 -1.01
N TRP A 9 -0.91 11.90 0.28
CA TRP A 9 -1.60 10.69 0.74
C TRP A 9 -3.13 10.83 0.61
N ASN A 10 -3.74 9.80 0.04
CA ASN A 10 -5.19 9.66 -0.14
C ASN A 10 -5.53 8.16 -0.27
N ASP A 11 -6.82 7.84 -0.38
CA ASP A 11 -7.28 6.45 -0.49
C ASP A 11 -6.69 5.74 -1.72
N LEU A 12 -6.57 6.42 -2.86
CA LEU A 12 -5.96 5.85 -4.08
C LEU A 12 -4.50 5.42 -3.82
N ASN A 13 -3.70 6.26 -3.16
CA ASN A 13 -2.30 5.96 -2.89
C ASN A 13 -2.12 4.93 -1.77
N GLU A 14 -3.02 4.87 -0.80
CA GLU A 14 -3.10 3.76 0.17
C GLU A 14 -3.44 2.44 -0.54
N LEU A 15 -4.42 2.44 -1.44
CA LEU A 15 -4.84 1.25 -2.21
C LEU A 15 -3.74 0.74 -3.14
N ARG A 16 -2.99 1.63 -3.80
CA ARG A 16 -1.79 1.25 -4.58
C ARG A 16 -0.77 0.52 -3.71
N CYS A 17 -0.55 0.98 -2.47
CA CYS A 17 0.35 0.32 -1.53
C CYS A 17 -0.19 -1.04 -1.05
N LEU A 18 -1.50 -1.15 -0.82
CA LEU A 18 -2.16 -2.43 -0.49
C LEU A 18 -2.05 -3.43 -1.65
N GLU A 19 -2.25 -2.99 -2.89
CA GLU A 19 -2.10 -3.80 -4.09
C GLU A 19 -0.67 -4.37 -4.20
N ALA A 20 0.34 -3.51 -4.02
CA ALA A 20 1.74 -3.93 -4.01
C ALA A 20 2.03 -4.92 -2.86
N PHE A 21 1.47 -4.70 -1.67
CA PHE A 21 1.58 -5.66 -0.57
C PHE A 21 1.01 -7.03 -0.96
N LYS A 22 -0.21 -7.10 -1.50
CA LYS A 22 -0.82 -8.38 -1.90
C LYS A 22 -0.05 -9.09 -3.02
N LYS A 23 0.50 -8.34 -3.98
CA LYS A 23 1.40 -8.90 -5.00
C LYS A 23 2.65 -9.51 -4.36
N LEU A 24 3.32 -8.76 -3.47
CA LEU A 24 4.48 -9.27 -2.73
C LEU A 24 4.16 -10.52 -1.91
N GLU A 25 3.00 -10.54 -1.25
CA GLU A 25 2.53 -11.69 -0.48
C GLU A 25 2.34 -12.91 -1.37
N SER A 26 1.68 -12.75 -2.53
CA SER A 26 1.50 -13.83 -3.50
C SER A 26 2.81 -14.34 -4.12
N GLU A 27 3.83 -13.50 -4.19
CA GLU A 27 5.14 -13.83 -4.73
C GLU A 27 6.13 -14.36 -3.65
N GLY A 28 5.73 -14.40 -2.37
CA GLY A 28 6.60 -14.85 -1.28
C GLY A 28 7.69 -13.85 -0.87
N PHE A 29 7.42 -12.55 -1.02
CA PHE A 29 8.30 -11.43 -0.65
C PHE A 29 9.72 -11.46 -1.28
N PRO A 30 9.84 -11.54 -2.62
CA PRO A 30 11.14 -11.61 -3.28
C PRO A 30 11.98 -10.34 -3.03
N ARG A 31 13.30 -10.54 -2.87
CA ARG A 31 14.25 -9.45 -2.63
C ARG A 31 14.22 -8.45 -3.81
N GLY A 32 14.14 -7.16 -3.49
CA GLY A 32 14.16 -6.07 -4.47
C GLY A 32 12.79 -5.69 -5.04
N LYS A 33 11.81 -6.59 -5.00
CA LYS A 33 10.49 -6.35 -5.61
C LYS A 33 9.68 -5.23 -4.95
N GLN A 34 9.79 -5.08 -3.62
CA GLN A 34 9.16 -3.95 -2.93
C GLN A 34 9.67 -2.61 -3.45
N SER A 35 10.96 -2.51 -3.77
CA SER A 35 11.55 -1.29 -4.32
C SER A 35 11.14 -1.03 -5.77
N GLU A 36 10.83 -2.08 -6.54
CA GLU A 36 10.25 -1.94 -7.89
C GLU A 36 8.85 -1.34 -7.80
N TYR A 37 7.95 -1.95 -7.02
CA TYR A 37 6.60 -1.43 -6.85
C TYR A 37 6.60 -0.02 -6.23
N ALA A 38 7.47 0.24 -5.26
CA ALA A 38 7.57 1.57 -4.67
C ALA A 38 7.96 2.65 -5.69
N ARG A 39 8.80 2.32 -6.68
CA ARG A 39 9.16 3.23 -7.78
C ARG A 39 8.00 3.47 -8.72
N GLU A 40 7.27 2.42 -9.11
CA GLU A 40 6.08 2.54 -9.97
C GLU A 40 5.00 3.42 -9.33
N ILE A 41 4.69 3.18 -8.04
CA ILE A 41 3.70 3.96 -7.30
C ILE A 41 4.18 5.39 -7.10
N SER A 42 5.47 5.60 -6.83
CA SER A 42 6.06 6.94 -6.69
C SER A 42 5.83 7.79 -7.94
N LEU A 43 6.06 7.23 -9.13
CA LEU A 43 5.81 7.91 -10.41
C LEU A 43 4.33 8.30 -10.58
N LYS A 44 3.40 7.44 -10.15
CA LYS A 44 1.95 7.70 -10.26
C LYS A 44 1.38 8.64 -9.20
N SER A 45 2.05 8.77 -8.05
CA SER A 45 1.52 9.47 -6.87
C SER A 45 2.21 10.79 -6.57
N GLY A 46 3.43 10.98 -7.07
CA GLY A 46 4.30 12.09 -6.68
C GLY A 46 4.92 11.92 -5.28
N LEU A 47 4.61 10.84 -4.56
CA LEU A 47 5.22 10.53 -3.27
C LEU A 47 6.62 9.95 -3.47
N GLU A 48 7.55 10.26 -2.56
CA GLU A 48 8.89 9.69 -2.61
C GLU A 48 8.88 8.16 -2.44
N VAL A 49 9.78 7.47 -3.15
CA VAL A 49 9.94 6.01 -3.11
C VAL A 49 10.11 5.49 -1.67
N GLY A 50 10.84 6.21 -0.82
CA GLY A 50 11.03 5.85 0.59
C GLY A 50 9.72 5.85 1.38
N ASN A 51 8.85 6.85 1.16
CA ASN A 51 7.55 6.94 1.81
C ASN A 51 6.61 5.82 1.37
N ILE A 52 6.61 5.48 0.07
CA ILE A 52 5.84 4.35 -0.43
C ILE A 52 6.36 3.02 0.14
N SER A 53 7.68 2.82 0.13
CA SER A 53 8.29 1.59 0.66
C SER A 53 7.97 1.41 2.16
N ALA A 54 8.04 2.49 2.94
CA ALA A 54 7.62 2.48 4.34
C ALA A 54 6.14 2.15 4.49
N LYS A 55 5.28 2.67 3.60
CA LYS A 55 3.85 2.36 3.62
C LYS A 55 3.55 0.90 3.31
N ILE A 56 4.22 0.30 2.32
CA ILE A 56 4.11 -1.14 2.04
C ILE A 56 4.57 -1.96 3.26
N CYS A 57 5.62 -1.52 3.95
CA CYS A 57 6.07 -2.14 5.19
C CYS A 57 5.03 -2.05 6.32
N ASN A 58 4.28 -0.94 6.40
CA ASN A 58 3.18 -0.82 7.34
C ASN A 58 2.06 -1.83 7.06
N TYR A 59 1.70 -2.09 5.80
CA TYR A 59 0.75 -3.15 5.46
C TYR A 59 1.23 -4.54 5.89
N LYS A 60 2.53 -4.85 5.69
CA LYS A 60 3.12 -6.11 6.20
C LYS A 60 3.01 -6.23 7.71
N SER A 61 3.22 -5.13 8.44
CA SER A 61 3.15 -5.09 9.90
C SER A 61 1.69 -5.27 10.37
N VAL A 62 0.73 -4.61 9.72
CA VAL A 62 -0.71 -4.78 9.99
C VAL A 62 -1.19 -6.21 9.68
N ALA A 63 -0.63 -6.84 8.64
CA ALA A 63 -0.92 -8.23 8.29
C ALA A 63 -0.21 -9.27 9.19
N GLY A 64 0.61 -8.85 10.16
CA GLY A 64 1.36 -9.75 11.04
C GLY A 64 2.56 -10.46 10.40
N ILE A 65 3.02 -10.00 9.23
CA ILE A 65 4.20 -10.53 8.53
C ILE A 65 5.50 -10.00 9.14
N ASN A 66 5.49 -8.71 9.51
CA ASN A 66 6.60 -8.05 10.18
C ASN A 66 6.23 -7.72 11.64
N ASN A 67 7.22 -7.34 12.44
CA ASN A 67 7.00 -6.75 13.76
C ASN A 67 6.09 -5.52 13.67
N GLU A 68 5.45 -5.17 14.79
CA GLU A 68 4.60 -3.99 14.88
C GLU A 68 5.30 -2.72 14.39
N SER A 69 4.53 -1.89 13.69
CA SER A 69 4.97 -0.58 13.22
C SER A 69 3.97 0.50 13.64
N HIS A 70 4.39 1.76 13.50
CA HIS A 70 3.51 2.93 13.63
C HIS A 70 2.66 3.15 12.36
N ALA A 71 1.99 2.09 11.87
CA ALA A 71 1.02 2.22 10.79
C ALA A 71 0.00 3.31 11.13
N SER A 72 -0.48 4.06 10.14
CA SER A 72 -1.53 5.07 10.37
C SER A 72 -2.88 4.40 10.59
N VAL A 73 -3.84 5.13 11.17
CA VAL A 73 -5.23 4.68 11.27
C VAL A 73 -5.78 4.36 9.88
N ASN A 74 -5.55 5.22 8.88
CA ASN A 74 -5.99 4.96 7.50
C ASN A 74 -5.44 3.65 6.92
N THR A 75 -4.17 3.31 7.17
CA THR A 75 -3.61 2.03 6.70
C THR A 75 -4.33 0.84 7.34
N ARG A 76 -4.67 0.91 8.63
CA ARG A 76 -5.45 -0.14 9.31
C ARG A 76 -6.87 -0.22 8.74
N ASP A 77 -7.55 0.91 8.60
CA ASP A 77 -8.91 0.98 8.05
C ASP A 77 -8.98 0.42 6.62
N ILE A 78 -8.02 0.79 5.74
CA ILE A 78 -7.90 0.27 4.38
C ILE A 78 -7.69 -1.24 4.41
N TYR A 79 -6.75 -1.72 5.23
CA TYR A 79 -6.47 -3.13 5.33
C TYR A 79 -7.69 -3.90 5.81
N ASP A 80 -8.33 -3.49 6.91
CA ASP A 80 -9.50 -4.19 7.44
C ASP A 80 -10.67 -4.20 6.46
N LYS A 81 -10.87 -3.11 5.72
CA LYS A 81 -11.93 -3.02 4.71
C LYS A 81 -11.70 -3.93 3.51
N TYR A 82 -10.45 -4.09 3.07
CA TYR A 82 -10.15 -4.75 1.80
C TYR A 82 -9.24 -5.98 1.91
N LYS A 83 -8.93 -6.47 3.11
CA LYS A 83 -8.05 -7.65 3.32
C LYS A 83 -8.57 -8.90 2.62
N SER A 84 -9.88 -9.08 2.53
CA SER A 84 -10.51 -10.22 1.86
C SER A 84 -10.54 -10.13 0.33
N TYR A 85 -10.21 -8.97 -0.25
CA TYR A 85 -10.25 -8.76 -1.70
C TYR A 85 -9.03 -9.45 -2.34
N SER A 86 -9.24 -10.04 -3.51
CA SER A 86 -8.18 -10.54 -4.38
C SER A 86 -7.35 -9.40 -4.96
N ILE A 87 -6.17 -9.72 -5.51
CA ILE A 87 -5.32 -8.74 -6.21
C ILE A 87 -6.10 -8.08 -7.35
N SER A 88 -6.88 -8.84 -8.11
CA SER A 88 -7.70 -8.33 -9.22
C SER A 88 -8.78 -7.36 -8.76
N GLU A 89 -9.47 -7.65 -7.64
CA GLU A 89 -10.48 -6.74 -7.09
C GLU A 89 -9.87 -5.42 -6.59
N ILE A 90 -8.71 -5.48 -5.94
CA ILE A 90 -7.97 -4.25 -5.56
C ILE A 90 -7.53 -3.49 -6.80
N HIS A 91 -7.04 -4.19 -7.83
CA HIS A 91 -6.59 -3.56 -9.07
C HIS A 91 -7.72 -2.79 -9.77
N GLU A 92 -8.90 -3.39 -9.90
CA GLU A 92 -10.08 -2.72 -10.47
C GLU A 92 -10.51 -1.52 -9.63
N LEU A 93 -10.43 -1.62 -8.30
CA LEU A 93 -10.73 -0.49 -7.42
C LEU A 93 -9.73 0.66 -7.62
N VAL A 94 -8.43 0.38 -7.68
CA VAL A 94 -7.39 1.38 -7.97
C VAL A 94 -7.69 2.07 -9.31
N LYS A 95 -7.98 1.29 -10.36
CA LYS A 95 -8.29 1.80 -11.69
C LYS A 95 -9.55 2.68 -11.73
N SER A 96 -10.56 2.36 -10.92
CA SER A 96 -11.78 3.18 -10.84
C SER A 96 -11.58 4.57 -10.20
N LEU A 97 -10.43 4.77 -9.53
CA LEU A 97 -10.06 6.00 -8.83
C LEU A 97 -8.95 6.80 -9.55
N GLU A 98 -8.39 6.26 -10.64
CA GLU A 98 -7.43 6.95 -11.53
C GLU A 98 -8.14 7.86 -12.54
#